data_AF-A0A537F1Y6-F1
#
_entry.id   AF-A0A537F1Y6-F1
#
_cell.length_a   1.000
_cell.length_b   1.000
_cell.length_c   1.000
_cell.angle_alpha   90.00
_cell.angle_beta   90.00
_cell.angle_gamma   90.00
#
_symmetry.space_group_name_H-M   'P 1'
#
loop_
_entity.id
_entity.type
_entity.pdbx_description
1 polymer ?
#
loop_
_entity_poly.entity_id
_entity_poly.type
_entity_poly.pdbx_seq_one_letter_code
_entity_poly.pdbx_strand_id
1 'polypeptide(L)'
;MESRIALLFGRSKKKTSDASAAAIIETSVTSQLKDLCGGDNELYIALSHLLLLDPKKIQIPLEIFLDEARDFETQGNSLRAEVAYRIAGGVSLFKGDIDGVRTYFSKAASFSGDSRPEYRVIAKRADEAVSIAKKFYETSEPLAKI
;
A
#
# COMPACT_ATOMS: atom_id res chain seq x y z
N MET A 1 -1.84 -59.47 -23.41
CA MET A 1 -2.83 -58.71 -22.63
C MET A 1 -2.58 -57.24 -22.86
N GLU A 2 -3.49 -56.65 -23.61
CA GLU A 2 -3.58 -55.24 -23.96
C GLU A 2 -3.95 -54.41 -22.73
N SER A 3 -3.45 -53.17 -22.64
CA SER A 3 -4.33 -52.00 -22.68
C SER A 3 -3.53 -50.72 -22.46
N ARG A 4 -3.43 -49.95 -23.55
CA ARG A 4 -3.23 -48.51 -23.52
C ARG A 4 -4.53 -47.87 -23.01
N ILE A 5 -4.46 -47.05 -21.98
CA ILE A 5 -5.51 -46.07 -21.71
C ILE A 5 -4.89 -44.69 -21.89
N ALA A 6 -5.15 -44.12 -23.07
CA ALA A 6 -5.13 -42.69 -23.27
C ALA A 6 -6.30 -42.10 -22.48
N LEU A 7 -6.04 -41.05 -21.70
CA LEU A 7 -7.10 -40.16 -21.23
C LEU A 7 -6.77 -38.73 -21.63
N LEU A 8 -7.47 -38.30 -22.67
CA LEU A 8 -7.64 -36.92 -23.08
C LEU A 8 -8.32 -36.15 -21.94
N PHE A 9 -7.66 -35.11 -21.43
CA PHE A 9 -8.37 -33.97 -20.86
C PHE A 9 -7.81 -32.69 -21.50
N GLY A 10 -8.50 -32.28 -22.56
CA GLY A 10 -8.41 -30.91 -23.01
C GLY A 10 -8.85 -29.97 -21.88
N ARG A 11 -7.99 -29.04 -21.52
CA ARG A 11 -8.38 -27.85 -20.77
C ARG A 11 -7.69 -26.65 -21.41
N SER A 12 -8.35 -26.10 -22.42
CA SER A 12 -8.15 -24.70 -22.80
C SER A 12 -8.45 -23.85 -21.57
N LYS A 13 -7.41 -23.31 -20.92
CA LYS A 13 -7.55 -22.17 -20.01
C LYS A 13 -7.04 -20.94 -20.74
N LYS A 14 -7.98 -20.24 -21.37
CA LYS A 14 -7.88 -18.83 -21.74
C LYS A 14 -7.59 -18.07 -20.44
N LYS A 15 -6.33 -17.75 -20.15
CA LYS A 15 -5.88 -16.98 -18.99
C LYS A 15 -4.81 -16.00 -19.45
N THR A 16 -5.23 -15.02 -20.24
CA THR A 16 -4.32 -14.00 -20.79
C THR A 16 -4.92 -12.59 -20.79
N SER A 17 -6.20 -12.39 -20.45
CA SER A 17 -6.79 -11.04 -20.36
C SER A 17 -6.50 -10.35 -19.03
N ASP A 18 -6.75 -11.00 -17.90
CA ASP A 18 -6.73 -10.32 -16.59
C ASP A 18 -5.32 -10.01 -16.10
N ALA A 19 -4.36 -10.90 -16.41
CA ALA A 19 -2.94 -10.67 -16.09
C ALA A 19 -2.33 -9.53 -16.92
N SER A 20 -2.78 -9.37 -18.18
CA SER A 20 -2.35 -8.28 -19.05
C SER A 20 -2.96 -6.95 -18.60
N ALA A 21 -4.24 -6.92 -18.24
CA ALA A 21 -4.90 -5.73 -17.71
C ALA A 21 -4.31 -5.29 -16.37
N ALA A 22 -4.03 -6.22 -15.45
CA ALA A 22 -3.39 -5.91 -14.17
C ALA A 22 -1.99 -5.33 -14.35
N ALA A 23 -1.18 -5.88 -15.27
CA ALA A 23 0.16 -5.37 -15.56
C ALA A 23 0.14 -3.96 -16.20
N ILE A 24 -0.84 -3.69 -17.07
CA ILE A 24 -1.02 -2.36 -17.68
C ILE A 24 -1.44 -1.34 -16.61
N ILE A 25 -2.35 -1.71 -15.71
CA ILE A 25 -2.78 -0.86 -14.59
C ILE A 25 -1.59 -0.60 -13.64
N GLU A 26 -0.83 -1.63 -13.28
CA GLU A 26 0.36 -1.49 -12.43
C GLU A 26 1.40 -0.54 -13.06
N THR A 27 1.67 -0.69 -14.36
CA THR A 27 2.58 0.19 -15.10
C THR A 27 2.09 1.64 -15.14
N SER A 28 0.78 1.85 -15.34
CA SER A 28 0.17 3.18 -15.37
C SER A 28 0.14 3.86 -13.99
N VAL A 29 -0.15 3.11 -12.94
CA VAL A 29 -0.21 3.62 -11.56
C VAL A 29 1.19 3.98 -11.06
N THR A 30 2.19 3.15 -11.38
CA THR A 30 3.60 3.42 -11.04
C THR A 30 4.15 4.63 -11.79
N SER A 31 3.84 4.78 -13.08
CA SER A 31 4.26 5.97 -13.84
C SER A 31 3.64 7.25 -13.28
N GLN A 32 2.35 7.22 -12.96
CA GLN A 32 1.64 8.39 -12.42
C GLN A 32 2.20 8.83 -11.06
N LEU A 33 2.44 7.89 -10.13
CA LEU A 33 3.04 8.22 -8.84
C LEU A 33 4.44 8.82 -9.00
N LYS A 34 5.23 8.27 -9.93
CA LYS A 34 6.57 8.77 -10.23
C LYS A 34 6.55 10.21 -10.75
N ASP A 35 5.61 10.52 -11.63
CA ASP A 35 5.43 11.88 -12.17
C ASP A 35 5.03 12.87 -11.08
N LEU A 36 4.12 12.47 -10.18
CA LEU A 36 3.70 13.28 -9.04
C LEU A 36 4.85 13.57 -8.06
N CYS A 37 5.84 12.69 -7.97
CA CYS A 37 7.04 12.91 -7.17
C CYS A 37 8.08 13.82 -7.85
N GLY A 38 7.87 14.24 -9.10
CA GLY A 38 8.72 15.24 -9.76
C GLY A 38 10.20 14.86 -9.90
N GLY A 39 10.51 13.55 -9.97
CA GLY A 39 11.89 13.04 -10.01
C GLY A 39 12.51 12.78 -8.63
N ASP A 40 11.80 13.04 -7.54
CA ASP A 40 12.22 12.66 -6.19
C ASP A 40 12.10 11.14 -5.99
N ASN A 41 13.21 10.44 -6.21
CA ASN A 41 13.24 8.99 -6.15
C ASN A 41 13.05 8.45 -4.73
N GLU A 42 13.49 9.18 -3.70
CA GLU A 42 13.35 8.74 -2.32
C GLU A 42 11.88 8.79 -1.88
N LEU A 43 11.18 9.88 -2.20
CA LEU A 43 9.76 10.03 -1.90
C LEU A 43 8.90 9.08 -2.74
N TYR A 44 9.26 8.87 -4.01
CA TYR A 44 8.60 7.90 -4.87
C TYR A 44 8.67 6.48 -4.29
N ILE A 45 9.87 6.01 -3.94
CA ILE A 45 10.06 4.67 -3.35
C ILE A 45 9.24 4.56 -2.06
N ALA A 46 9.36 5.56 -1.17
CA ALA A 46 8.65 5.53 0.11
C ALA A 46 7.13 5.48 -0.07
N LEU A 47 6.56 6.32 -0.95
CA LEU A 47 5.12 6.33 -1.22
C LEU A 47 4.65 5.05 -1.92
N SER A 48 5.43 4.50 -2.86
CA SER A 48 5.08 3.25 -3.56
C SER A 48 4.91 2.06 -2.61
N HIS A 49 5.62 2.07 -1.48
CA HIS A 49 5.52 1.02 -0.46
C HIS A 49 4.39 1.25 0.55
N LEU A 50 3.95 2.50 0.73
CA LEU A 50 3.11 2.89 1.86
C LEU A 50 1.70 3.36 1.46
N LEU A 51 1.49 3.72 0.19
CA LEU A 51 0.16 4.02 -0.32
C LEU A 51 -0.70 2.75 -0.32
N LEU A 52 -1.90 2.90 0.19
CA LEU A 52 -2.94 1.88 0.13
C LEU A 52 -3.51 1.83 -1.29
N LEU A 53 -3.68 0.63 -1.84
CA LEU A 53 -4.18 0.46 -3.20
C LEU A 53 -5.63 0.94 -3.37
N ASP A 54 -6.49 0.64 -2.39
CA ASP A 54 -7.90 1.04 -2.39
C ASP A 54 -8.33 1.40 -0.96
N PRO A 55 -7.93 2.59 -0.47
CA PRO A 55 -8.20 2.98 0.92
C PRO A 55 -9.70 3.12 1.23
N LYS A 56 -10.55 3.31 0.21
CA LYS A 56 -12.02 3.40 0.38
C LYS A 56 -12.65 2.06 0.79
N LYS A 57 -11.98 0.94 0.51
CA LYS A 57 -12.42 -0.39 0.97
C LYS A 57 -12.10 -0.65 2.44
N ILE A 58 -11.29 0.19 3.08
CA ILE A 58 -11.01 0.07 4.51
C ILE A 58 -12.17 0.71 5.27
N GLN A 59 -13.16 -0.11 5.61
CA GLN A 59 -14.34 0.31 6.38
C GLN A 59 -14.09 0.33 7.89
N ILE A 60 -12.92 -0.14 8.33
CA ILE A 60 -12.50 -0.16 9.73
C ILE A 60 -12.10 1.27 10.13
N PRO A 61 -12.64 1.83 11.24
CA PRO A 61 -12.24 3.13 11.75
C PRO A 61 -10.75 3.20 12.08
N LEU A 62 -10.14 4.37 11.94
CA LEU A 62 -8.70 4.57 12.21
C LEU A 62 -8.36 4.19 13.65
N GLU A 63 -9.25 4.52 14.57
CA GLU A 63 -9.13 4.33 16.01
C GLU A 63 -8.93 2.86 16.37
N ILE A 64 -9.55 1.93 15.64
CA ILE A 64 -9.38 0.48 15.86
C ILE A 64 -7.93 0.07 15.60
N PHE A 65 -7.31 0.56 14.51
CA PHE A 65 -5.89 0.26 14.23
C PHE A 65 -4.97 0.85 15.30
N LEU A 66 -5.33 2.00 15.88
CA LEU A 66 -4.53 2.64 16.93
C LEU A 66 -4.63 1.89 18.25
N ASP A 67 -5.82 1.41 18.60
CA ASP A 67 -6.02 0.62 19.82
C ASP A 67 -5.29 -0.72 19.70
N GLU A 68 -5.41 -1.41 18.56
CA GLU A 68 -4.62 -2.62 18.28
C GLU A 68 -3.11 -2.37 18.35
N ALA A 69 -2.62 -1.26 17.77
CA ALA A 69 -1.20 -0.92 17.80
C ALA A 69 -0.68 -0.74 19.22
N ARG A 70 -1.44 -0.05 20.08
CA ARG A 70 -1.10 0.18 21.49
C ARG A 70 -1.16 -1.10 22.32
N ASP A 71 -2.13 -1.96 22.03
CA ASP A 71 -2.25 -3.28 22.68
C ASP A 71 -1.04 -4.15 22.35
N PHE A 72 -0.63 -4.20 21.07
CA PHE A 72 0.57 -4.93 20.67
C PHE A 72 1.85 -4.34 21.25
N GLU A 73 1.97 -3.01 21.31
CA GLU A 73 3.08 -2.30 21.96
C GLU A 73 3.18 -2.71 23.44
N THR A 74 2.06 -2.70 24.16
CA THR A 74 1.99 -3.09 25.59
C THR A 74 2.32 -4.55 25.81
N GLN A 75 1.96 -5.43 24.88
CA GLN A 75 2.27 -6.86 24.92
C GLN A 75 3.71 -7.18 24.49
N GLY A 76 4.50 -6.19 24.07
CA GLY A 76 5.85 -6.38 23.55
C GLY A 76 5.89 -7.02 22.16
N ASN A 77 4.78 -7.05 21.43
CA ASN A 77 4.69 -7.58 20.08
C ASN A 77 5.04 -6.50 19.05
N SER A 78 6.33 -6.19 18.95
CA SER A 78 6.85 -5.12 18.10
C SER A 78 6.45 -5.25 16.63
N LEU A 79 6.41 -6.48 16.08
CA LEU A 79 6.04 -6.69 14.68
C LEU A 79 4.58 -6.31 14.41
N ARG A 80 3.66 -6.73 15.28
CA ARG A 80 2.25 -6.39 15.09
C ARG A 80 1.98 -4.92 15.38
N ALA A 81 2.66 -4.33 16.37
CA ALA A 81 2.61 -2.89 16.62
C ALA A 81 3.07 -2.09 15.39
N GLU A 82 4.21 -2.46 14.80
CA GLU A 82 4.73 -1.85 13.57
C GLU A 82 3.70 -1.90 12.43
N VAL A 83 3.12 -3.08 12.17
CA VAL A 83 2.13 -3.27 11.10
C VAL A 83 0.88 -2.43 11.32
N ALA A 84 0.35 -2.40 12.55
CA ALA A 84 -0.84 -1.62 12.88
C ALA A 84 -0.59 -0.11 12.73
N TYR A 85 0.56 0.39 13.22
CA TYR A 85 0.95 1.79 13.01
C TYR A 85 1.21 2.12 11.52
N ARG A 86 1.76 1.20 10.71
CA ARG A 86 1.87 1.38 9.26
C ARG A 86 0.49 1.57 8.63
N ILE A 87 -0.48 0.72 8.97
CA ILE A 87 -1.84 0.82 8.42
C ILE A 87 -2.47 2.16 8.81
N ALA A 88 -2.35 2.56 10.09
CA ALA A 88 -2.81 3.87 10.55
C ALA A 88 -2.17 5.03 9.78
N GLY A 89 -0.86 4.96 9.51
CA GLY A 89 -0.16 5.94 8.67
C GLY A 89 -0.67 5.98 7.22
N GLY A 90 -0.90 4.82 6.61
CA GLY A 90 -1.48 4.71 5.26
C GLY A 90 -2.90 5.28 5.17
N VAL A 91 -3.75 5.00 6.17
CA VAL A 91 -5.09 5.60 6.26
C VAL A 91 -5.01 7.12 6.43
N SER A 92 -4.04 7.61 7.20
CA SER A 92 -3.82 9.05 7.41
C SER A 92 -3.38 9.74 6.12
N LEU A 93 -2.52 9.10 5.29
CA LEU A 93 -2.18 9.60 3.96
C LEU A 93 -3.42 9.80 3.09
N PHE A 94 -4.34 8.82 3.08
CA PHE A 94 -5.58 8.92 2.33
C PHE A 94 -6.52 10.02 2.86
N LYS A 95 -6.65 10.15 4.18
CA LYS A 95 -7.49 11.18 4.82
C LYS A 95 -6.91 12.59 4.72
N GLY A 96 -5.64 12.72 4.33
CA GLY A 96 -4.91 13.99 4.32
C GLY A 96 -4.53 14.49 5.71
N ASP A 97 -4.42 13.58 6.68
CA ASP A 97 -4.05 13.88 8.06
C ASP A 97 -2.52 13.91 8.23
N ILE A 98 -1.94 15.10 8.12
CA ILE A 98 -0.48 15.32 8.18
C ILE A 98 0.09 14.91 9.55
N ASP A 99 -0.61 15.26 10.64
CA ASP A 99 -0.15 14.95 12.00
C ASP A 99 -0.24 13.44 12.26
N GLY A 100 -1.28 12.77 11.78
CA GLY A 100 -1.41 11.32 11.80
C GLY A 100 -0.30 10.63 11.01
N VAL A 101 -0.01 11.08 9.78
CA VAL A 101 1.10 10.57 8.96
C VAL A 101 2.43 10.68 9.70
N ARG A 102 2.74 11.86 10.23
CA ARG A 102 3.97 12.10 10.98
C ARG A 102 4.06 11.19 12.20
N THR A 103 2.98 11.10 12.97
CA THR A 103 2.94 10.35 14.23
C THR A 103 3.05 8.84 14.00
N TYR A 104 2.20 8.28 13.15
CA TYR A 104 2.07 6.83 13.02
C TYR A 104 3.24 6.21 12.25
N PHE A 105 3.78 6.87 11.23
CA PHE A 105 5.00 6.38 10.60
C PHE A 105 6.24 6.55 11.48
N SER A 106 6.31 7.58 12.34
CA SER A 106 7.37 7.67 13.35
C SER A 106 7.29 6.53 14.36
N LYS A 107 6.08 6.17 14.80
CA LYS A 107 5.85 5.01 15.66
C LYS A 107 6.25 3.71 14.96
N ALA A 108 5.80 3.47 13.72
CA ALA A 108 6.21 2.30 12.95
C ALA A 108 7.74 2.21 12.81
N ALA A 109 8.41 3.33 12.49
CA ALA A 109 9.87 3.41 12.39
C ALA A 109 10.60 3.05 13.69
N SER A 110 10.01 3.33 14.85
CA SER A 110 10.61 3.00 16.15
C SER A 110 10.68 1.49 16.40
N PHE A 111 9.79 0.70 15.78
CA PHE A 111 9.80 -0.76 15.88
C PHE A 111 10.64 -1.41 14.78
N SER A 112 10.60 -0.88 13.55
CA SER A 112 11.31 -1.47 12.41
C SER A 112 12.80 -1.15 12.36
N GLY A 113 13.25 -0.11 13.08
CA GLY A 113 14.63 0.37 13.00
C GLY A 113 14.99 0.75 11.56
N ASP A 114 16.14 0.28 11.07
CA ASP A 114 16.65 0.59 9.73
C ASP A 114 16.13 -0.34 8.62
N SER A 115 15.35 -1.37 8.98
CA SER A 115 14.82 -2.32 7.99
C SER A 115 13.78 -1.72 7.04
N ARG A 116 13.17 -0.60 7.43
CA ARG A 116 12.13 0.12 6.67
C ARG A 116 12.37 1.64 6.71
N PRO A 117 13.35 2.15 5.94
CA PRO A 117 13.65 3.57 5.91
C PRO A 117 12.49 4.43 5.39
N GLU A 118 11.58 3.86 4.59
CA GLU A 118 10.42 4.54 4.02
C GLU A 118 9.54 5.23 5.07
N TYR A 119 9.40 4.65 6.26
CA TYR A 119 8.61 5.24 7.33
C TYR A 119 9.18 6.59 7.79
N ARG A 120 10.51 6.69 7.94
CA ARG A 120 11.16 7.94 8.36
C ARG A 120 11.12 8.99 7.27
N VAL A 121 11.23 8.59 6.00
CA VAL A 121 11.11 9.50 4.85
C VAL A 121 9.72 10.15 4.87
N ILE A 122 8.66 9.35 4.92
CA ILE A 122 7.28 9.88 4.93
C ILE A 122 7.01 10.70 6.19
N ALA A 123 7.44 10.25 7.37
CA ALA A 123 7.20 11.00 8.60
C ALA A 123 7.86 12.40 8.60
N LYS A 124 9.10 12.50 8.09
CA LYS A 124 9.82 13.78 7.98
C LYS A 124 9.21 14.71 6.93
N ARG A 125 8.59 14.15 5.89
CA ARG A 125 8.06 14.87 4.73
C ARG A 125 6.54 14.74 4.64
N ALA A 126 5.87 14.71 5.79
CA ALA A 126 4.44 14.40 5.89
C ALA A 126 3.57 15.33 5.03
N ASP A 127 3.87 16.63 5.01
CA ASP A 127 3.14 17.62 4.20
C ASP A 127 3.23 17.31 2.69
N GLU A 128 4.44 17.00 2.20
CA GLU A 128 4.68 16.64 0.80
C GLU A 128 4.02 15.30 0.44
N ALA A 129 4.18 14.30 1.31
CA ALA A 129 3.61 12.97 1.16
C ALA A 129 2.08 13.02 1.08
N VAL A 130 1.43 13.80 1.95
CA VAL A 130 -0.03 14.02 1.92
C VAL A 130 -0.46 14.72 0.63
N SER A 131 0.26 15.76 0.21
CA SER A 131 -0.04 16.48 -1.04
C SER A 131 0.01 15.56 -2.27
N ILE A 132 1.02 14.68 -2.35
CA ILE A 132 1.14 13.70 -3.44
C ILE A 132 0.07 12.61 -3.32
N ALA A 133 -0.15 12.05 -2.13
CA ALA A 133 -1.14 11.01 -1.89
C ALA A 133 -2.55 11.48 -2.30
N LYS A 134 -2.92 12.71 -1.94
CA LYS A 134 -4.19 13.32 -2.33
C LYS A 134 -4.35 13.34 -3.86
N LYS A 135 -3.37 13.88 -4.58
CA LYS A 135 -3.40 13.92 -6.05
C LYS A 135 -3.47 12.53 -6.66
N PHE A 136 -2.69 11.59 -6.12
CA PHE A 136 -2.68 10.20 -6.57
C PHE A 136 -4.04 9.53 -6.41
N TYR A 137 -4.73 9.73 -5.28
CA TYR A 137 -6.06 9.16 -5.05
C TYR A 137 -7.19 9.83 -5.83
N GLU A 138 -7.07 11.13 -6.12
CA GLU A 138 -8.02 11.85 -6.98
C GLU A 138 -7.93 11.39 -8.45
N THR A 139 -6.73 11.05 -8.92
CA THR A 139 -6.47 10.65 -10.31
C THR A 139 -6.59 9.16 -10.56
N SER A 140 -6.60 8.34 -9.49
CA SER A 140 -6.80 6.89 -9.57
C SER A 140 -8.27 6.44 -9.43
N GLU A 141 -9.23 7.37 -9.32
CA GLU A 141 -10.66 7.05 -9.48
C GLU A 141 -10.96 6.50 -10.89
N PRO A 142 -11.85 5.51 -11.02
CA PRO A 142 -11.49 4.28 -11.69
C PRO A 142 -11.54 4.36 -13.22
N LEU A 143 -10.57 3.67 -13.83
CA LEU A 143 -10.60 3.06 -15.17
C LEU A 143 -11.76 2.03 -15.36
N ALA A 144 -12.82 2.09 -14.54
CA ALA A 144 -14.00 1.23 -14.59
C ALA A 144 -15.16 1.89 -15.35
N LYS A 145 -14.89 2.36 -16.56
CA LYS A 145 -15.87 2.48 -17.64
C LYS A 145 -15.24 1.97 -18.92
N ILE A 146 -15.05 0.65 -18.99
CA ILE A 146 -14.84 -0.08 -20.25
C ILE A 146 -15.78 -1.27 -20.23
#